data_AF-A0A5Q2FEC7-F1
#
_entry.id   AF-A0A5Q2FEC7-F1
#
_cell.length_a   1.000
_cell.length_b   1.000
_cell.length_c   1.000
_cell.angle_alpha   90.00
_cell.angle_beta   90.00
_cell.angle_gamma   90.00
#
_symmetry.space_group_name_H-M   'P 1'
#
loop_
_entity.id
_entity.type
_entity.pdbx_description
1 polymer ?
#
loop_
_entity_poly.entity_id
_entity_poly.type
_entity_poly.pdbx_seq_one_letter_code
_entity_poly.pdbx_strand_id
1 'polypeptide(L)'
;MLGFADDLARICADQGLRGATYVGHSMSGMVGMLAAAADPGLFSRLVVIGTSACYLDDPTTGYIGGRTREEVDTMLAAVASDFALWSGGFAPQVMGNPERPEFSTEFAKSLRRYPPQVALSILRTAYTSDYRDVVPRVSPPTLVLQARGDTAVPDAAATWLADALPDGRLIHLTAQGHFPHVVDPDEVCAAIDAFIEETVP
;
A
#
# COMPACT_ATOMS: atom_id res chain seq x y z
N MET A 1 9.44 -8.14 1.64
CA MET A 1 8.19 -8.40 0.89
C MET A 1 8.34 -9.44 -0.23
N LEU A 2 9.56 -9.79 -0.68
CA LEU A 2 9.77 -10.74 -1.77
C LEU A 2 9.03 -12.08 -1.62
N GLY A 3 9.03 -12.69 -0.42
CA GLY A 3 8.28 -13.93 -0.19
C GLY A 3 6.77 -13.81 -0.42
N PHE A 4 6.17 -12.64 -0.15
CA PHE A 4 4.76 -12.39 -0.50
C PHE A 4 4.56 -12.27 -2.02
N ALA A 5 5.54 -11.71 -2.74
CA ALA A 5 5.49 -11.60 -4.20
C ALA A 5 5.62 -12.98 -4.87
N ASP A 6 6.50 -13.83 -4.33
CA ASP A 6 6.65 -15.23 -4.77
C ASP A 6 5.34 -16.02 -4.53
N ASP A 7 4.72 -15.87 -3.36
CA ASP A 7 3.44 -16.49 -3.05
C ASP A 7 2.31 -15.97 -3.96
N LEU A 8 2.27 -14.67 -4.25
CA LEU A 8 1.33 -14.09 -5.20
C LEU A 8 1.52 -14.69 -6.60
N ALA A 9 2.75 -14.77 -7.09
CA ALA A 9 3.06 -15.36 -8.39
C ALA A 9 2.65 -16.84 -8.46
N ARG A 10 2.85 -17.60 -7.38
CA ARG A 10 2.38 -18.98 -7.26
C ARG A 10 0.86 -19.09 -7.30
N ILE A 11 0.14 -18.24 -6.57
CA ILE A 11 -1.33 -18.21 -6.62
C ILE A 11 -1.81 -17.94 -8.05
N CYS A 12 -1.21 -16.95 -8.74
CA CYS A 12 -1.55 -16.68 -10.13
C CYS A 12 -1.27 -17.89 -11.04
N ALA A 13 -0.13 -18.55 -10.88
CA ALA A 13 0.21 -19.75 -11.65
C ALA A 13 -0.77 -20.90 -11.41
N ASP A 14 -1.11 -21.17 -10.14
CA ASP A 14 -2.07 -22.22 -9.75
C ASP A 14 -3.48 -21.96 -10.29
N GLN A 15 -3.85 -20.68 -10.49
CA GLN A 15 -5.12 -20.26 -11.08
C GLN A 15 -5.05 -20.08 -12.62
N GLY A 16 -3.88 -20.30 -13.25
CA GLY A 16 -3.70 -20.08 -14.69
C GLY A 16 -3.83 -18.61 -15.12
N LEU A 17 -3.62 -17.66 -14.20
CA LEU A 17 -3.73 -16.23 -14.46
C LEU A 17 -2.46 -15.70 -15.15
N ARG A 18 -2.67 -15.00 -16.27
CA ARG A 18 -1.65 -14.26 -17.03
C ARG A 18 -2.28 -12.99 -17.58
N GLY A 19 -1.51 -11.89 -17.62
CA GLY A 19 -2.01 -10.61 -18.07
C GLY A 19 -3.23 -10.12 -17.28
N ALA A 20 -3.31 -10.43 -15.99
CA ALA A 20 -4.43 -10.00 -15.15
C ALA A 20 -4.30 -8.51 -14.76
N THR A 21 -5.41 -7.87 -14.40
CA THR A 21 -5.38 -6.60 -13.67
C THR A 21 -5.18 -6.91 -12.19
N TYR A 22 -4.10 -6.40 -11.59
CA TYR A 22 -3.85 -6.53 -10.15
C TYR A 22 -4.29 -5.27 -9.41
N VAL A 23 -4.98 -5.43 -8.28
CA VAL A 23 -5.34 -4.33 -7.37
C VAL A 23 -4.76 -4.63 -6.00
N GLY A 24 -3.86 -3.76 -5.52
CA GLY A 24 -3.17 -3.93 -4.23
C GLY A 24 -3.31 -2.69 -3.35
N HIS A 25 -3.71 -2.88 -2.10
CA HIS A 25 -3.75 -1.83 -1.09
C HIS A 25 -2.48 -1.83 -0.24
N SER A 26 -1.94 -0.64 0.05
CA SER A 26 -0.84 -0.43 0.98
C SER A 26 0.37 -1.31 0.64
N MET A 27 0.91 -2.06 1.61
CA MET A 27 1.98 -3.03 1.38
C MET A 27 1.72 -3.98 0.20
N SER A 28 0.45 -4.36 -0.03
CA SER A 28 0.06 -5.27 -1.12
C SER A 28 0.27 -4.65 -2.51
N GLY A 29 0.20 -3.32 -2.64
CA GLY A 29 0.56 -2.63 -3.88
C GLY A 29 2.02 -2.90 -4.26
N MET A 30 2.93 -2.75 -3.30
CA MET A 30 4.35 -3.03 -3.52
C MET A 30 4.62 -4.52 -3.75
N VAL A 31 3.87 -5.43 -3.10
CA VAL A 31 3.94 -6.88 -3.38
C VAL A 31 3.60 -7.18 -4.85
N GLY A 32 2.53 -6.58 -5.39
CA GLY A 32 2.15 -6.74 -6.80
C GLY A 32 3.19 -6.18 -7.76
N MET A 33 3.74 -5.00 -7.44
CA MET A 33 4.82 -4.37 -8.22
C MET A 33 6.10 -5.20 -8.23
N LEU A 34 6.47 -5.81 -7.09
CA LEU A 34 7.61 -6.74 -7.02
C LEU A 34 7.38 -7.97 -7.91
N ALA A 35 6.18 -8.55 -7.88
CA ALA A 35 5.82 -9.68 -8.73
C ALA A 35 5.83 -9.28 -10.23
N ALA A 36 5.31 -8.10 -10.58
CA ALA A 36 5.33 -7.57 -11.94
C ALA A 36 6.76 -7.32 -12.45
N ALA A 37 7.65 -6.80 -11.60
CA ALA A 37 9.05 -6.56 -11.97
C ALA A 37 9.84 -7.87 -12.16
N ALA A 38 9.42 -8.96 -11.51
CA ALA A 38 10.01 -10.28 -11.66
C ALA A 38 9.46 -11.05 -12.88
N ASP A 39 8.16 -10.92 -13.17
CA ASP A 39 7.49 -11.52 -14.33
C ASP A 39 6.58 -10.47 -15.02
N PRO A 40 7.10 -9.73 -16.01
CA PRO A 40 6.36 -8.69 -16.72
C PRO A 40 5.07 -9.17 -17.42
N GLY A 41 4.92 -10.46 -17.68
CA GLY A 41 3.72 -11.05 -18.30
C GLY A 41 2.65 -11.48 -17.28
N LEU A 42 2.92 -11.34 -15.98
CA LEU A 42 1.99 -11.73 -14.94
C LEU A 42 0.75 -10.83 -14.91
N PHE A 43 0.97 -9.52 -15.05
CA PHE A 43 -0.09 -8.51 -15.01
C PHE A 43 -0.06 -7.62 -16.25
N SER A 44 -1.23 -7.32 -16.81
CA SER A 44 -1.35 -6.34 -17.89
C SER A 44 -1.51 -4.92 -17.36
N ARG A 45 -1.93 -4.79 -16.10
CA ARG A 45 -2.20 -3.52 -15.39
C ARG A 45 -2.00 -3.68 -13.90
N LEU A 46 -1.60 -2.60 -13.24
CA LEU A 46 -1.55 -2.50 -11.78
C LEU A 46 -2.41 -1.33 -11.30
N VAL A 47 -3.15 -1.54 -10.22
CA VAL A 47 -3.77 -0.48 -9.42
C VAL A 47 -3.22 -0.61 -8.01
N VAL A 48 -2.64 0.45 -7.49
CA VAL A 48 -2.08 0.50 -6.15
C VAL A 48 -2.74 1.60 -5.34
N ILE A 49 -3.25 1.27 -4.15
CA ILE A 49 -4.07 2.17 -3.33
C ILE A 49 -3.29 2.51 -2.05
N GLY A 50 -2.98 3.79 -1.82
CA GLY A 50 -2.21 4.24 -0.65
C GLY A 50 -0.89 3.47 -0.49
N THR A 51 -0.14 3.29 -1.58
CA THR A 51 1.08 2.47 -1.59
C THR A 51 2.32 3.34 -1.51
N SER A 52 3.33 2.91 -0.75
CA SER A 52 4.65 3.55 -0.72
C SER A 52 5.76 2.54 -1.04
N ALA A 53 6.75 2.98 -1.81
CA ALA A 53 7.97 2.21 -2.08
C ALA A 53 8.94 2.19 -0.89
N CYS A 54 8.88 3.21 -0.03
CA CYS A 54 9.68 3.32 1.18
C CYS A 54 8.99 4.27 2.17
N TYR A 55 8.81 3.84 3.42
CA TYR A 55 8.20 4.71 4.44
C TYR A 55 9.19 5.63 5.15
N LEU A 56 10.48 5.47 4.87
CA LEU A 56 11.53 6.22 5.53
C LEU A 56 11.90 7.45 4.72
N ASP A 57 12.03 8.56 5.40
CA ASP A 57 12.65 9.74 4.84
C ASP A 57 14.13 9.46 4.56
N ASP A 58 14.61 9.99 3.45
CA ASP A 58 16.00 9.92 3.05
C ASP A 58 16.51 11.34 2.77
N PRO A 59 17.10 12.00 3.78
CA PRO A 59 17.62 13.35 3.66
C PRO A 59 18.74 13.50 2.62
N THR A 60 19.40 12.40 2.24
CA THR A 60 20.50 12.43 1.26
C THR A 60 20.00 12.60 -0.17
N THR A 61 18.81 12.09 -0.45
CA THR A 61 18.14 12.20 -1.76
C THR A 61 16.98 13.21 -1.75
N GLY A 62 16.58 13.68 -0.56
CA GLY A 62 15.41 14.53 -0.38
C GLY A 62 14.07 13.78 -0.47
N TYR A 63 14.11 12.44 -0.46
CA TYR A 63 12.90 11.62 -0.51
C TYR A 63 12.13 11.69 0.82
N ILE A 64 10.81 11.88 0.71
CA ILE A 64 9.89 12.00 1.84
C ILE A 64 8.99 10.76 1.86
N GLY A 65 9.34 9.80 2.72
CA GLY A 65 8.57 8.57 2.96
C GLY A 65 7.52 8.75 4.06
N GLY A 66 7.65 9.81 4.88
CA GLY A 66 6.69 10.22 5.89
C GLY A 66 7.04 9.79 7.32
N ARG A 67 8.16 9.09 7.52
CA ARG A 67 8.67 8.73 8.85
C ARG A 67 10.19 8.76 8.91
N THR A 68 10.71 9.15 10.04
CA THR A 68 12.10 8.92 10.43
C THR A 68 12.30 7.47 10.89
N ARG A 69 13.56 7.02 10.91
CA ARG A 69 13.94 5.73 11.49
C ARG A 69 13.51 5.62 12.96
N GLU A 70 13.70 6.68 13.74
CA GLU A 70 13.37 6.72 15.17
C GLU A 70 11.86 6.55 15.42
N GLU A 71 11.01 7.18 14.60
CA GLU A 71 9.56 7.03 14.69
C GLU A 71 9.11 5.60 14.35
N VAL A 72 9.72 4.98 13.33
CA VAL A 72 9.46 3.58 12.98
C VAL A 72 9.87 2.65 14.12
N ASP A 73 11.06 2.83 14.68
CA ASP A 73 11.57 1.98 15.77
C ASP A 73 10.70 2.13 17.04
N THR A 74 10.27 3.36 17.35
CA THR A 74 9.36 3.65 18.46
C THR A 74 8.00 2.98 18.26
N MET A 75 7.43 3.06 17.06
CA MET A 75 6.19 2.39 16.72
C MET A 75 6.30 0.87 16.85
N LEU A 76 7.38 0.26 16.34
CA LEU A 76 7.61 -1.19 16.44
C LEU A 76 7.79 -1.64 17.90
N ALA A 77 8.44 -0.83 18.74
CA ALA A 77 8.55 -1.08 20.17
C ALA A 77 7.18 -1.03 20.87
N ALA A 78 6.32 -0.07 20.51
CA ALA A 78 4.96 0.00 21.05
C ALA A 78 4.10 -1.22 20.68
N VAL A 79 4.19 -1.67 19.42
CA VAL A 79 3.54 -2.92 18.95
C VAL A 79 4.03 -4.12 19.76
N ALA A 80 5.34 -4.22 20.02
CA ALA A 80 5.93 -5.32 20.78
C ALA A 80 5.55 -5.30 22.27
N SER A 81 5.38 -4.10 22.84
CA SER A 81 5.04 -3.92 24.25
C SER A 81 3.57 -4.23 24.55
N ASP A 82 2.64 -3.69 23.76
CA ASP A 82 1.20 -3.92 23.95
C ASP A 82 0.45 -3.72 22.62
N PHE A 83 0.29 -4.82 21.88
CA PHE A 83 -0.40 -4.80 20.59
C PHE A 83 -1.88 -4.42 20.70
N ALA A 84 -2.56 -4.78 21.80
CA ALA A 84 -3.97 -4.48 21.98
C ALA A 84 -4.18 -2.98 22.22
N LEU A 85 -3.34 -2.36 23.04
CA LEU A 85 -3.32 -0.92 23.25
C LEU A 85 -2.92 -0.19 21.97
N TRP A 86 -1.82 -0.60 21.33
CA TRP A 86 -1.34 0.02 20.10
C TRP A 86 -2.39 0.00 18.99
N SER A 87 -3.04 -1.15 18.76
CA SER A 87 -4.09 -1.26 17.72
C SER A 87 -5.29 -0.33 17.97
N GLY A 88 -5.60 -0.02 19.23
CA GLY A 88 -6.68 0.91 19.58
C GLY A 88 -6.38 2.37 19.23
N GLY A 89 -5.10 2.78 19.29
CA GLY A 89 -4.67 4.12 18.86
C GLY A 89 -4.36 4.20 17.37
N PHE A 90 -3.76 3.15 16.81
CA PHE A 90 -3.38 3.10 15.39
C PHE A 90 -4.59 3.10 14.47
N ALA A 91 -5.63 2.30 14.76
CA ALA A 91 -6.77 2.15 13.89
C ALA A 91 -7.51 3.47 13.55
N PRO A 92 -7.89 4.32 14.51
CA PRO A 92 -8.52 5.60 14.20
C PRO A 92 -7.59 6.56 13.44
N GLN A 93 -6.28 6.52 13.73
CA GLN A 93 -5.30 7.36 13.05
C GLN A 93 -5.21 7.04 11.56
N VAL A 94 -5.11 5.75 11.19
CA VAL A 94 -4.99 5.38 9.77
C VAL A 94 -6.34 5.35 9.05
N MET A 95 -7.44 5.12 9.76
CA MET A 95 -8.77 5.17 9.15
C MET A 95 -9.16 6.61 8.80
N GLY A 96 -8.74 7.61 9.59
CA GLY A 96 -8.93 9.02 9.26
C GLY A 96 -10.40 9.44 9.12
N ASN A 97 -11.33 8.70 9.71
CA ASN A 97 -12.78 8.90 9.58
C ASN A 97 -13.44 9.06 10.97
N PRO A 98 -13.24 10.19 11.66
CA PRO A 98 -13.75 10.39 13.02
C PRO A 98 -15.29 10.38 13.09
N GLU A 99 -15.96 10.80 12.01
CA GLU A 99 -17.43 10.80 11.91
C GLU A 99 -18.04 9.40 11.76
N ARG A 100 -17.22 8.40 11.39
CA ARG A 100 -17.62 6.99 11.19
C ARG A 100 -16.70 6.06 12.00
N PRO A 101 -16.75 6.12 13.35
CA PRO A 101 -15.84 5.40 14.24
C PRO A 101 -15.97 3.87 14.16
N GLU A 102 -17.06 3.36 13.59
CA GLU A 102 -17.27 1.94 13.31
C GLU A 102 -16.17 1.35 12.42
N PHE A 103 -15.65 2.10 11.44
CA PHE A 103 -14.56 1.62 10.59
C PHE A 103 -13.28 1.40 11.37
N SER A 104 -12.92 2.34 12.25
CA SER A 104 -11.77 2.24 13.14
C SER A 104 -11.94 1.08 14.13
N THR A 105 -13.17 0.89 14.63
CA THR A 105 -13.50 -0.21 15.56
C THR A 105 -13.33 -1.57 14.90
N GLU A 106 -13.87 -1.75 13.69
CA GLU A 106 -13.76 -3.01 12.95
C GLU A 106 -12.33 -3.28 12.49
N PHE A 107 -11.57 -2.24 12.11
CA PHE A 107 -10.17 -2.38 11.77
C PHE A 107 -9.31 -2.77 12.99
N ALA A 108 -9.54 -2.16 14.16
CA ALA A 108 -8.86 -2.57 15.39
C ALA A 108 -9.19 -4.04 15.76
N LYS A 109 -10.45 -4.46 15.61
CA LYS A 109 -10.86 -5.85 15.82
C LYS A 109 -10.18 -6.81 14.84
N SER A 110 -10.05 -6.45 13.56
CA SER A 110 -9.41 -7.30 12.55
C SER A 110 -7.91 -7.46 12.83
N LEU A 111 -7.21 -6.39 13.20
CA LEU A 111 -5.81 -6.44 13.62
C LEU A 111 -5.59 -7.41 14.79
N ARG A 112 -6.49 -7.38 15.77
CA ARG A 112 -6.41 -8.22 16.98
C ARG A 112 -6.67 -9.71 16.73
N ARG A 113 -7.07 -10.12 15.51
CA ARG A 113 -7.19 -11.53 15.13
C ARG A 113 -5.84 -12.17 14.83
N TYR A 114 -4.82 -11.37 14.53
CA TYR A 114 -3.48 -11.88 14.24
C TYR A 114 -2.68 -12.09 15.54
N PRO A 115 -1.83 -13.13 15.61
CA PRO A 115 -0.84 -13.23 16.67
C PRO A 115 0.07 -11.99 16.67
N PRO A 116 0.32 -11.34 17.82
CA PRO A 116 1.09 -10.09 17.88
C PRO A 116 2.46 -10.16 17.19
N GLN A 117 3.16 -11.28 17.34
CA GLN A 117 4.46 -11.51 16.71
C GLN A 117 4.39 -11.55 15.18
N VAL A 118 3.28 -12.04 14.61
CA VAL A 118 3.06 -12.05 13.17
C VAL A 118 2.78 -10.63 12.68
N ALA A 119 1.87 -9.91 13.35
CA ALA A 119 1.60 -8.51 13.03
C ALA A 119 2.87 -7.64 13.10
N LEU A 120 3.68 -7.82 14.15
CA LEU A 120 4.95 -7.13 14.30
C LEU A 120 5.93 -7.44 13.16
N SER A 121 6.03 -8.71 12.72
CA SER A 121 6.89 -9.06 11.58
C SER A 121 6.44 -8.42 10.27
N ILE A 122 5.12 -8.32 10.04
CA ILE A 122 4.55 -7.68 8.85
C ILE A 122 4.80 -6.18 8.89
N LEU A 123 4.51 -5.51 10.01
CA LEU A 123 4.75 -4.08 10.19
C LEU A 123 6.23 -3.74 10.06
N ARG A 124 7.12 -4.52 10.67
CA ARG A 124 8.57 -4.36 10.50
C ARG A 124 8.94 -4.46 9.03
N THR A 125 8.48 -5.50 8.34
CA THR A 125 8.73 -5.66 6.90
C THR A 125 8.22 -4.47 6.10
N ALA A 126 7.01 -3.97 6.38
CA ALA A 126 6.44 -2.80 5.71
C ALA A 126 7.29 -1.55 5.89
N TYR A 127 7.57 -1.17 7.15
CA TYR A 127 8.18 0.11 7.47
C TYR A 127 9.71 0.15 7.36
N THR A 128 10.38 -0.99 7.17
CA THR A 128 11.84 -1.03 6.99
C THR A 128 12.30 -1.48 5.61
N SER A 129 11.38 -1.80 4.69
CA SER A 129 11.75 -2.11 3.31
C SER A 129 11.89 -0.84 2.48
N ASP A 130 12.79 -0.89 1.51
CA ASP A 130 12.98 0.14 0.49
C ASP A 130 13.02 -0.54 -0.88
N TYR A 131 12.09 -0.20 -1.75
CA TYR A 131 11.98 -0.74 -3.10
C TYR A 131 11.99 0.36 -4.16
N ARG A 132 12.53 1.55 -3.83
CA ARG A 132 12.62 2.67 -4.77
C ARG A 132 13.41 2.33 -6.03
N ASP A 133 14.37 1.41 -5.93
CA ASP A 133 15.17 0.89 -7.05
C ASP A 133 14.40 -0.10 -7.95
N VAL A 134 13.32 -0.70 -7.45
CA VAL A 134 12.48 -1.64 -8.22
C VAL A 134 11.42 -0.91 -9.03
N VAL A 135 10.88 0.20 -8.52
CA VAL A 135 9.77 0.94 -9.17
C VAL A 135 10.02 1.23 -10.66
N PRO A 136 11.21 1.70 -11.09
CA PRO A 136 11.47 1.95 -12.51
C PRO A 136 11.46 0.70 -13.41
N ARG A 137 11.43 -0.50 -12.83
CA ARG A 137 11.43 -1.79 -13.55
C ARG A 137 10.03 -2.37 -13.72
N VAL A 138 9.00 -1.72 -13.18
CA VAL A 138 7.61 -2.16 -13.27
C VAL A 138 7.05 -1.71 -14.62
N SER A 139 6.90 -2.64 -15.56
CA SER A 139 6.49 -2.33 -16.93
C SER A 139 4.99 -2.15 -17.20
N PRO A 140 4.04 -2.79 -16.47
CA PRO A 140 2.62 -2.59 -16.76
C PRO A 140 2.17 -1.15 -16.46
N PRO A 141 1.21 -0.60 -17.21
CA PRO A 141 0.51 0.63 -16.83
C PRO A 141 0.02 0.53 -15.39
N THR A 142 0.30 1.56 -14.60
CA THR A 142 0.08 1.54 -13.15
C THR A 142 -0.69 2.78 -12.70
N LEU A 143 -1.87 2.56 -12.13
CA LEU A 143 -2.66 3.58 -11.44
C LEU A 143 -2.30 3.61 -9.96
N VAL A 144 -1.86 4.76 -9.48
CA VAL A 144 -1.66 5.09 -8.07
C VAL A 144 -2.87 5.88 -7.58
N LEU A 145 -3.60 5.33 -6.62
CA LEU A 145 -4.72 5.98 -5.96
C LEU A 145 -4.28 6.46 -4.57
N GLN A 146 -4.25 7.77 -4.37
CA GLN A 146 -3.86 8.39 -3.11
C GLN A 146 -5.05 9.08 -2.44
N ALA A 147 -5.36 8.68 -1.21
CA ALA A 147 -6.44 9.28 -0.45
C ALA A 147 -5.97 10.54 0.30
N ARG A 148 -6.89 11.47 0.51
CA ARG A 148 -6.61 12.73 1.21
C ARG A 148 -6.33 12.48 2.69
N GLY A 149 -5.31 13.14 3.22
CA GLY A 149 -5.00 13.06 4.66
C GLY A 149 -4.62 11.65 5.12
N ASP A 150 -4.10 10.83 4.21
CA ASP A 150 -3.50 9.55 4.54
C ASP A 150 -2.28 9.77 5.46
N THR A 151 -2.40 9.27 6.70
CA THR A 151 -1.34 9.40 7.72
C THR A 151 -0.28 8.30 7.62
N ALA A 152 -0.51 7.28 6.79
CA ALA A 152 0.45 6.22 6.53
C ALA A 152 1.37 6.57 5.37
N VAL A 153 0.83 7.17 4.30
CA VAL A 153 1.56 7.53 3.07
C VAL A 153 1.35 9.01 2.73
N PRO A 154 2.40 9.85 2.76
CA PRO A 154 2.27 11.25 2.37
C PRO A 154 2.12 11.41 0.85
N ASP A 155 1.46 12.48 0.41
CA ASP A 155 1.28 12.79 -1.03
C ASP A 155 2.60 12.85 -1.80
N ALA A 156 3.69 13.27 -1.14
CA ALA A 156 5.03 13.30 -1.73
C ALA A 156 5.53 11.90 -2.12
N ALA A 157 5.27 10.88 -1.29
CA ALA A 157 5.66 9.50 -1.59
C ALA A 157 4.81 8.91 -2.72
N ALA A 158 3.51 9.24 -2.77
CA ALA A 158 2.61 8.80 -3.84
C ALA A 158 2.95 9.46 -5.19
N THR A 159 3.28 10.76 -5.16
CA THR A 159 3.76 11.52 -6.33
C THR A 159 5.06 10.92 -6.85
N TRP A 160 6.03 10.70 -5.96
CA TRP A 160 7.28 10.06 -6.32
C TRP A 160 7.05 8.67 -6.94
N LEU A 161 6.14 7.87 -6.38
CA LEU A 161 5.85 6.53 -6.89
C LEU A 161 5.32 6.59 -8.33
N ALA A 162 4.35 7.46 -8.60
CA ALA A 162 3.79 7.64 -9.94
C ALA A 162 4.83 8.17 -10.94
N ASP A 163 5.67 9.13 -10.53
CA ASP A 163 6.70 9.72 -11.40
C ASP A 163 7.85 8.75 -11.70
N ALA A 164 8.19 7.86 -10.76
CA ALA A 164 9.25 6.87 -10.92
C ALA A 164 8.83 5.67 -11.78
N LEU A 165 7.52 5.50 -12.02
CA LEU A 165 6.98 4.45 -12.87
C LEU A 165 7.12 4.80 -14.37
N PRO A 166 7.46 3.83 -15.24
CA PRO A 166 7.51 4.06 -16.69
C PRO A 166 6.18 4.52 -17.30
N ASP A 167 5.06 4.01 -16.79
CA ASP A 167 3.68 4.42 -17.14
C ASP A 167 2.85 4.50 -15.85
N GLY A 168 3.19 5.49 -15.01
CA GLY A 168 2.51 5.78 -13.76
C GLY A 168 1.48 6.89 -13.90
N ARG A 169 0.32 6.72 -13.26
CA ARG A 169 -0.76 7.72 -13.21
C ARG A 169 -1.18 7.91 -11.76
N LEU A 170 -1.22 9.14 -11.29
CA LEU A 170 -1.68 9.46 -9.93
C LEU A 170 -3.07 10.08 -9.98
N ILE A 171 -3.99 9.53 -9.19
CA ILE A 171 -5.27 10.15 -8.87
C ILE A 171 -5.33 10.40 -7.36
N HIS A 172 -5.55 11.67 -7.00
CA HIS A 172 -5.89 12.04 -5.65
C HIS A 172 -7.40 11.89 -5.44
N LEU A 173 -7.78 11.01 -4.53
CA LEU A 173 -9.15 10.75 -4.14
C LEU A 173 -9.64 11.80 -3.13
N THR A 174 -10.93 12.05 -3.13
CA THR A 174 -11.59 12.88 -2.11
C THR A 174 -11.80 12.13 -0.80
N ALA A 175 -11.89 10.81 -0.85
CA ALA A 175 -11.88 9.92 0.30
C ALA A 175 -10.72 10.21 1.26
N GLN A 176 -10.98 10.12 2.56
CA GLN A 176 -10.02 10.43 3.61
C GLN A 176 -9.43 9.19 4.28
N GLY A 177 -8.19 9.31 4.73
CA GLY A 177 -7.47 8.26 5.45
C GLY A 177 -6.87 7.20 4.52
N HIS A 178 -6.37 6.11 5.10
CA HIS A 178 -5.59 5.11 4.37
C HIS A 178 -6.42 4.03 3.68
N PHE A 179 -7.75 3.98 3.90
CA PHE A 179 -8.64 2.91 3.44
C PHE A 179 -9.78 3.43 2.54
N PRO A 180 -9.48 4.12 1.42
CA PRO A 180 -10.52 4.69 0.56
C PRO A 180 -11.50 3.62 0.06
N HIS A 181 -11.01 2.41 -0.25
CA HIS A 181 -11.82 1.27 -0.69
C HIS A 181 -12.80 0.74 0.38
N VAL A 182 -12.67 1.16 1.64
CA VAL A 182 -13.61 0.83 2.73
C VAL A 182 -14.57 2.00 2.96
N VAL A 183 -14.05 3.22 2.98
CA VAL A 183 -14.82 4.40 3.40
C VAL A 183 -15.62 5.06 2.27
N ASP A 184 -15.16 4.89 1.04
CA ASP A 184 -15.77 5.38 -0.20
C ASP A 184 -15.41 4.45 -1.39
N PRO A 185 -15.99 3.23 -1.43
CA PRO A 185 -15.68 2.25 -2.46
C PRO A 185 -16.11 2.71 -3.87
N ASP A 186 -17.17 3.54 -3.97
CA ASP A 186 -17.71 3.97 -5.26
C ASP A 186 -16.70 4.87 -6.01
N GLU A 187 -16.04 5.79 -5.28
CA GLU A 187 -14.97 6.62 -5.86
C GLU A 187 -13.79 5.78 -6.37
N VAL A 188 -13.38 4.77 -5.58
CA VAL A 188 -12.29 3.86 -5.96
C VAL A 188 -12.67 3.03 -7.19
N CYS A 189 -13.86 2.44 -7.22
CA CYS A 189 -14.34 1.66 -8.36
C CYS A 189 -14.40 2.51 -9.64
N ALA A 190 -14.96 3.72 -9.57
CA ALA A 190 -15.04 4.61 -10.72
C ALA A 190 -13.67 4.96 -11.30
N ALA A 191 -12.66 5.19 -10.45
CA ALA A 191 -11.29 5.45 -10.88
C ALA A 191 -10.64 4.22 -11.55
N ILE A 192 -10.90 3.02 -11.01
CA ILE A 192 -10.40 1.76 -11.57
C ILE A 192 -11.04 1.48 -12.94
N ASP A 193 -12.36 1.63 -13.05
CA ASP A 193 -13.10 1.38 -14.29
C ASP A 193 -12.60 2.31 -15.41
N ALA A 194 -12.47 3.61 -15.13
CA ALA A 194 -11.94 4.58 -16.09
C ALA A 194 -10.52 4.23 -16.55
N PHE A 195 -9.66 3.77 -15.63
CA PHE A 195 -8.30 3.35 -15.99
C PHE A 195 -8.27 2.09 -16.85
N ILE A 196 -9.13 1.11 -16.55
CA ILE A 196 -9.24 -0.12 -17.34
C ILE A 196 -9.74 0.18 -18.76
N GLU A 197 -10.71 1.06 -18.90
CA GLU A 197 -11.24 1.53 -20.19
C GLU A 197 -10.20 2.26 -21.03
N GLU A 198 -9.33 3.05 -20.41
CA GLU A 198 -8.28 3.79 -21.13
C GLU A 198 -7.12 2.90 -21.59
N THR A 199 -6.82 1.84 -20.83
CA THR A 199 -5.63 1.00 -21.02
C THR A 199 -5.94 -0.34 -21.68
N VAL A 200 -6.97 -0.42 -22.54
CA VAL A 200 -7.38 -1.64 -23.28
C VAL A 200 -6.14 -2.38 -23.83
N PRO A 201 -5.98 -3.69 -23.56
CA PRO A 201 -4.74 -4.42 -23.87
C PRO A 201 -4.48 -4.53 -25.38
#